data_AF-A0A428YC03-F1
#
_entry.id   AF-A0A428YC03-F1
#
_cell.length_a   1.000
_cell.length_b   1.000
_cell.length_c   1.000
_cell.angle_alpha   90.00
_cell.angle_beta   90.00
_cell.angle_gamma   90.00
#
_symmetry.space_group_name_H-M   'P 1'
#
loop_
_entity.id
_entity.type
_entity.pdbx_description
1 polymer ?
#
loop_
_entity_poly.entity_id
_entity_poly.type
_entity_poly.pdbx_seq_one_letter_code
_entity_poly.pdbx_strand_id
1 'polypeptide(L)'
;MRVTKFTHSCLRIEGDGAVLVVDPGAFSERAALAGADAVLITHEHFDHLDVGGLADTLAQRPGLRVYAHPDVLPKLTAFADVVTAVEAGTEFAAAGFTVRAYGGQHAVIHPEIARIANLGFLISDGAGSVYTPGDSFTVPDEHVDTLFVPLSAPWLKLSEAIEFVRAVKPGRAFALHDFLLTETGARVSDGHLERLGGTRYARVAPGTTLD
;
A
#
# COMPACT_ATOMS: atom_id res chain seq x y z
N MET A 1 13.93 8.42 -4.40
CA MET A 1 12.62 8.64 -3.74
C MET A 1 12.79 8.44 -2.24
N ARG A 2 11.89 8.99 -1.44
CA ARG A 2 11.86 8.86 0.02
C ARG A 2 10.50 8.30 0.43
N VAL A 3 10.47 7.29 1.30
CA VAL A 3 9.23 6.64 1.73
C VAL A 3 9.01 6.84 3.21
N THR A 4 7.91 7.48 3.59
CA THR A 4 7.47 7.58 4.98
C THR A 4 6.35 6.57 5.23
N LYS A 5 6.54 5.68 6.21
CA LYS A 5 5.52 4.71 6.63
C LYS A 5 4.62 5.37 7.66
N PHE A 6 3.34 5.51 7.36
CA PHE A 6 2.30 5.93 8.31
C PHE A 6 1.65 4.71 8.96
N THR A 7 0.67 4.92 9.83
CA THR A 7 0.01 3.81 10.53
C THR A 7 -0.62 2.84 9.53
N HIS A 8 -0.55 1.54 9.87
CA HIS A 8 -1.18 0.44 9.15
C HIS A 8 -0.68 0.23 7.71
N SER A 9 -1.44 0.67 6.71
CA SER A 9 -1.20 0.43 5.28
C SER A 9 -0.77 1.70 4.52
N CYS A 10 -0.74 2.86 5.18
CA CYS A 10 -0.49 4.12 4.51
C CYS A 10 1.00 4.38 4.28
N LEU A 11 1.36 4.68 3.04
CA LEU A 11 2.70 5.05 2.62
C LEU A 11 2.66 6.42 1.96
N ARG A 12 3.61 7.29 2.30
CA ARG A 12 3.83 8.55 1.61
C ARG A 12 5.18 8.52 0.92
N ILE A 13 5.20 8.80 -0.38
CA ILE A 13 6.37 8.69 -1.23
C ILE A 13 6.66 10.06 -1.84
N GLU A 14 7.89 10.53 -1.66
CA GLU A 14 8.35 11.84 -2.13
C GLU A 14 9.52 11.70 -3.09
N GLY A 15 9.52 12.50 -4.15
CA GLY A 15 10.56 12.53 -5.18
C GLY A 15 10.37 13.75 -6.08
N ASP A 16 11.46 14.42 -6.42
CA ASP A 16 11.47 15.58 -7.34
C ASP A 16 10.41 16.67 -7.04
N GLY A 17 10.09 16.85 -5.75
CA GLY A 17 9.12 17.84 -5.27
C GLY A 17 7.65 17.40 -5.36
N ALA A 18 7.37 16.18 -5.81
CA ALA A 18 6.03 15.60 -5.89
C ALA A 18 5.75 14.63 -4.74
N VAL A 19 4.46 14.47 -4.39
CA VAL A 19 3.99 13.64 -3.28
C VAL A 19 2.93 12.64 -3.75
N LEU A 20 3.23 11.35 -3.61
CA LEU A 20 2.33 10.23 -3.84
C LEU A 20 1.95 9.58 -2.51
N VAL A 21 0.67 9.31 -2.29
CA VAL A 21 0.19 8.62 -1.07
C VAL A 21 -0.53 7.33 -1.45
N VAL A 22 -0.26 6.24 -0.74
CA VAL A 22 -0.94 4.96 -0.92
C VAL A 22 -1.76 4.66 0.32
N ASP A 23 -3.01 4.22 0.12
CA ASP A 23 -3.93 3.75 1.15
C ASP A 23 -4.05 4.64 2.41
N PRO A 24 -4.43 5.93 2.27
CA PRO A 24 -4.71 6.82 3.39
C PRO A 24 -6.06 6.45 4.05
N GLY A 25 -6.16 5.25 4.61
CA GLY A 25 -7.35 4.72 5.25
C GLY A 25 -7.57 5.26 6.67
N ALA A 26 -8.69 4.86 7.27
CA ALA A 26 -9.18 5.39 8.54
C ALA A 26 -8.25 5.14 9.75
N PHE A 27 -7.34 4.17 9.68
CA PHE A 27 -6.32 3.95 10.73
C PHE A 27 -5.10 4.86 10.59
N SER A 28 -4.97 5.53 9.45
CA SER A 28 -3.80 6.33 9.12
C SER A 28 -3.97 7.78 9.55
N GLU A 29 -2.84 8.43 9.82
CA GLU A 29 -2.83 9.85 10.10
C GLU A 29 -3.17 10.64 8.83
N ARG A 30 -4.24 11.45 8.86
CA ARG A 30 -4.62 12.32 7.73
C ARG A 30 -3.51 13.28 7.28
N ALA A 31 -2.52 13.55 8.15
CA ALA A 31 -1.34 14.33 7.80
C ALA A 31 -0.54 13.72 6.62
N ALA A 32 -0.68 12.42 6.33
CA ALA A 32 -0.09 11.80 5.14
C ALA A 32 -0.56 12.44 3.83
N LEU A 33 -1.79 12.97 3.78
CA LEU A 33 -2.37 13.62 2.60
C LEU A 33 -1.88 15.05 2.38
N ALA A 34 -1.15 15.64 3.33
CA ALA A 34 -0.68 17.01 3.23
C ALA A 34 0.22 17.20 1.99
N GLY A 35 -0.23 18.06 1.08
CA GLY A 35 0.50 18.36 -0.16
C GLY A 35 0.49 17.26 -1.20
N ALA A 36 -0.34 16.20 -1.04
CA ALA A 36 -0.42 15.12 -2.01
C ALA A 36 -0.81 15.63 -3.42
N ASP A 37 -0.14 15.08 -4.43
CA ASP A 37 -0.43 15.33 -5.85
C ASP A 37 -1.16 14.13 -6.48
N ALA A 38 -0.91 12.93 -5.96
CA ALA A 38 -1.67 11.74 -6.31
C ALA A 38 -1.90 10.81 -5.10
N VAL A 39 -3.01 10.07 -5.14
CA VAL A 39 -3.37 9.02 -4.18
C VAL A 39 -3.62 7.72 -4.94
N LEU A 40 -3.02 6.61 -4.49
CA LEU A 40 -3.32 5.26 -4.95
C LEU A 40 -4.14 4.53 -3.88
N ILE A 41 -5.22 3.88 -4.29
CA ILE A 41 -6.05 3.06 -3.41
C ILE A 41 -6.01 1.61 -3.89
N THR A 42 -5.55 0.70 -3.03
CA THR A 42 -5.44 -0.72 -3.35
C THR A 42 -6.82 -1.37 -3.45
N HIS A 43 -7.71 -1.08 -2.49
CA HIS A 43 -9.07 -1.63 -2.45
C HIS A 43 -10.02 -0.82 -1.56
N GLU A 44 -11.27 -1.27 -1.48
CA GLU A 44 -12.38 -0.50 -0.92
C GLU A 44 -12.56 -0.56 0.62
N HIS A 45 -11.73 -1.32 1.35
CA HIS A 45 -11.87 -1.41 2.80
C HIS A 45 -11.49 -0.10 3.50
N PHE A 46 -12.13 0.17 4.63
CA PHE A 46 -12.07 1.47 5.30
C PHE A 46 -10.69 1.77 5.91
N ASP A 47 -9.91 0.75 6.24
CA ASP A 47 -8.53 0.87 6.74
C ASP A 47 -7.50 1.14 5.63
N HIS A 48 -7.93 1.08 4.36
CA HIS A 48 -7.18 1.51 3.17
C HIS A 48 -7.77 2.79 2.53
N LEU A 49 -9.06 3.06 2.73
CA LEU A 49 -9.77 4.19 2.13
C LEU A 49 -10.61 4.98 3.16
N ASP A 50 -10.17 6.19 3.51
CA ASP A 50 -10.98 7.21 4.18
C ASP A 50 -11.59 8.17 3.15
N VAL A 51 -12.80 7.86 2.68
CA VAL A 51 -13.52 8.69 1.68
C VAL A 51 -13.71 10.14 2.18
N GLY A 52 -13.99 10.31 3.47
CA GLY A 52 -14.19 11.64 4.06
C GLY A 52 -12.89 12.44 4.10
N GLY A 53 -11.80 11.81 4.54
CA GLY A 53 -10.46 12.43 4.55
C GLY A 53 -9.97 12.80 3.15
N LEU A 54 -10.27 11.97 2.15
CA LEU A 54 -9.95 12.27 0.76
C LEU A 54 -10.77 13.44 0.21
N ALA A 55 -12.08 13.49 0.50
CA ALA A 55 -12.93 14.62 0.13
C ALA A 55 -12.46 15.94 0.76
N ASP A 56 -12.12 15.93 2.05
CA ASP A 56 -11.59 17.10 2.77
C ASP A 56 -10.29 17.62 2.13
N THR A 57 -9.44 16.70 1.67
CA THR A 57 -8.18 17.03 1.00
C THR A 57 -8.43 17.61 -0.39
N LEU A 58 -9.34 17.02 -1.17
CA LEU A 58 -9.70 17.50 -2.50
C LEU A 58 -10.31 18.89 -2.50
N ALA A 59 -11.10 19.22 -1.48
CA ALA A 59 -11.62 20.57 -1.29
C ALA A 59 -10.51 21.63 -1.15
N GLN A 60 -9.33 21.24 -0.65
CA GLN A 60 -8.17 22.11 -0.49
C GLN A 60 -7.17 22.02 -1.65
N ARG A 61 -7.15 20.89 -2.36
CA ARG A 61 -6.28 20.62 -3.52
C ARG A 61 -7.08 20.00 -4.67
N PRO A 62 -7.77 20.83 -5.48
CA PRO A 62 -8.53 20.33 -6.64
C PRO A 62 -7.66 19.63 -7.71
N GLY A 63 -6.34 19.84 -7.69
CA GLY A 63 -5.38 19.17 -8.58
C GLY A 63 -4.98 17.75 -8.16
N LEU A 64 -5.37 17.30 -6.97
CA LEU A 64 -5.08 15.94 -6.50
C LEU A 64 -5.75 14.91 -7.42
N ARG A 65 -4.99 13.92 -7.87
CA ARG A 65 -5.50 12.79 -8.67
C ARG A 65 -5.64 11.53 -7.81
N VAL A 66 -6.67 10.74 -8.06
CA VAL A 66 -6.91 9.48 -7.34
C VAL A 66 -6.91 8.32 -8.33
N TYR A 67 -6.26 7.22 -7.98
CA TYR A 67 -6.15 6.02 -8.80
C TYR A 67 -6.63 4.82 -8.00
N ALA A 68 -7.61 4.07 -8.54
CA ALA A 68 -8.22 2.94 -7.84
C ALA A 68 -8.80 1.92 -8.83
N HIS A 69 -9.05 0.70 -8.36
CA HIS A 69 -9.79 -0.31 -9.13
C HIS A 69 -11.21 0.17 -9.47
N PRO A 70 -11.78 -0.16 -10.65
CA PRO A 70 -13.17 0.16 -11.01
C PRO A 70 -14.20 -0.08 -9.89
N ASP A 71 -14.08 -1.20 -9.17
CA ASP A 71 -14.98 -1.58 -8.07
C ASP A 71 -14.95 -0.60 -6.87
N VAL A 72 -13.92 0.24 -6.74
CA VAL A 72 -13.81 1.26 -5.70
C VAL A 72 -14.56 2.55 -6.07
N LEU A 73 -14.69 2.86 -7.38
CA LEU A 73 -15.27 4.11 -7.88
C LEU A 73 -16.68 4.43 -7.37
N PRO A 74 -17.59 3.46 -7.15
CA PRO A 74 -18.90 3.73 -6.55
C PRO A 74 -18.83 4.42 -5.18
N LYS A 75 -17.73 4.28 -4.42
CA LYS A 75 -17.51 4.98 -3.15
C LYS A 75 -16.96 6.41 -3.31
N LEU A 76 -16.50 6.78 -4.51
CA LEU A 76 -15.78 8.04 -4.79
C LEU A 76 -16.59 8.99 -5.68
N THR A 77 -17.90 8.79 -5.77
CA THR A 77 -18.79 9.53 -6.69
C THR A 77 -18.83 11.04 -6.44
N ALA A 78 -18.57 11.49 -5.21
CA ALA A 78 -18.54 12.92 -4.85
C ALA A 78 -17.42 13.71 -5.55
N PHE A 79 -16.41 13.03 -6.10
CA PHE A 79 -15.24 13.64 -6.76
C PHE A 79 -14.77 12.76 -7.93
N ALA A 80 -15.71 12.21 -8.69
CA ALA A 80 -15.43 11.26 -9.77
C ALA A 80 -14.55 11.84 -10.91
N ASP A 81 -14.49 13.15 -11.06
CA ASP A 81 -13.69 13.87 -12.08
C ASP A 81 -12.17 13.78 -11.85
N VAL A 82 -11.75 13.54 -10.61
CA VAL A 82 -10.34 13.34 -10.25
C VAL A 82 -9.92 11.88 -10.15
N VAL A 83 -10.86 10.95 -10.23
CA VAL A 83 -10.62 9.51 -10.09
C VAL A 83 -10.31 8.88 -11.45
N THR A 84 -9.25 8.09 -11.50
CA THR A 84 -8.83 7.32 -12.66
C THR A 84 -8.94 5.84 -12.32
N ALA A 85 -9.71 5.09 -13.12
CA ALA A 85 -9.81 3.65 -12.98
C ALA A 85 -8.49 2.98 -13.41
N VAL A 86 -8.01 2.03 -12.60
CA VAL A 86 -6.79 1.27 -12.85
C VAL A 86 -7.10 -0.22 -12.73
N GLU A 87 -6.69 -1.02 -13.71
CA GLU A 87 -6.77 -2.47 -13.64
C GLU A 87 -5.40 -3.10 -13.44
N ALA A 88 -5.36 -4.31 -12.90
CA ALA A 88 -4.13 -5.07 -12.76
C ALA A 88 -3.45 -5.28 -14.14
N GLY A 89 -2.13 -5.16 -14.18
CA GLY A 89 -1.33 -5.17 -15.40
C GLY A 89 -1.17 -3.79 -16.06
N THR A 90 -1.91 -2.77 -15.61
CA THR A 90 -1.76 -1.40 -16.13
C THR A 90 -0.50 -0.73 -15.58
N GLU A 91 0.27 -0.12 -16.46
CA GLU A 91 1.34 0.82 -16.11
C GLU A 91 0.88 2.26 -16.41
N PHE A 92 1.17 3.18 -15.50
CA PHE A 92 0.78 4.58 -15.60
C PHE A 92 1.74 5.48 -14.81
N ALA A 93 1.63 6.80 -15.01
CA ALA A 93 2.38 7.78 -14.24
C ALA A 93 1.49 8.44 -13.18
N ALA A 94 2.00 8.60 -11.96
CA ALA A 94 1.32 9.32 -10.88
C ALA A 94 2.34 10.12 -10.07
N ALA A 95 2.12 11.44 -9.95
CA ALA A 95 3.01 12.35 -9.22
C ALA A 95 4.51 12.21 -9.61
N GLY A 96 4.80 12.01 -10.91
CA GLY A 96 6.17 11.86 -11.41
C GLY A 96 6.78 10.45 -11.29
N PHE A 97 6.09 9.51 -10.61
CA PHE A 97 6.51 8.11 -10.50
C PHE A 97 5.90 7.25 -11.60
N THR A 98 6.65 6.24 -12.06
CA THR A 98 6.09 5.13 -12.82
C THR A 98 5.45 4.15 -11.84
N VAL A 99 4.18 3.81 -12.07
CA VAL A 99 3.40 2.89 -11.25
C VAL A 99 2.88 1.75 -12.11
N ARG A 100 3.09 0.52 -11.67
CA ARG A 100 2.46 -0.66 -12.26
C ARG A 100 1.56 -1.33 -11.24
N ALA A 101 0.32 -1.58 -11.66
CA ALA A 101 -0.68 -2.25 -10.86
C ALA A 101 -0.58 -3.77 -11.03
N TYR A 102 -0.70 -4.50 -9.94
CA TYR A 102 -0.64 -5.96 -9.87
C TYR A 102 -1.86 -6.51 -9.16
N GLY A 103 -2.12 -7.82 -9.30
CA GLY A 103 -3.15 -8.52 -8.55
C GLY A 103 -4.48 -8.50 -9.28
N GLY A 104 -5.50 -7.90 -8.66
CA GLY A 104 -6.88 -7.88 -9.14
C GLY A 104 -7.86 -8.55 -8.16
N GLN A 105 -7.37 -9.21 -7.11
CA GLN A 105 -8.20 -9.85 -6.08
C GLN A 105 -7.52 -9.80 -4.71
N HIS A 106 -8.30 -9.46 -3.68
CA HIS A 106 -7.91 -9.52 -2.28
C HIS A 106 -7.64 -10.97 -1.85
N ALA A 107 -6.79 -11.21 -0.86
CA ALA A 107 -6.60 -12.52 -0.23
C ALA A 107 -7.94 -13.09 0.29
N VAL A 108 -8.04 -14.42 0.43
CA VAL A 108 -9.28 -15.03 0.94
C VAL A 108 -9.40 -14.76 2.43
N ILE A 109 -10.41 -13.99 2.84
CA ILE A 109 -10.75 -13.81 4.27
C ILE A 109 -11.43 -15.07 4.80
N HIS A 110 -12.49 -15.51 4.12
CA HIS A 110 -13.21 -16.74 4.42
C HIS A 110 -13.91 -17.22 3.15
N PRO A 111 -14.07 -18.54 2.91
CA PRO A 111 -14.73 -19.05 1.70
C PRO A 111 -16.17 -18.55 1.47
N GLU A 112 -16.87 -18.12 2.52
CA GLU A 112 -18.23 -17.58 2.44
C GLU A 112 -18.29 -16.06 2.22
N ILE A 113 -17.15 -15.37 2.25
CA ILE A 113 -17.07 -13.94 1.98
C ILE A 113 -16.63 -13.77 0.53
N ALA A 114 -17.42 -13.03 -0.26
CA ALA A 114 -17.06 -12.72 -1.65
C ALA A 114 -15.71 -11.99 -1.68
N ARG A 115 -14.81 -12.44 -2.55
CA ARG A 115 -13.53 -11.75 -2.75
C ARG A 115 -13.79 -10.47 -3.54
N ILE A 116 -13.26 -9.37 -3.01
CA ILE A 116 -13.29 -8.06 -3.65
C ILE A 116 -12.00 -7.83 -4.44
N ALA A 117 -12.02 -6.82 -5.30
CA ALA A 117 -10.82 -6.39 -5.99
C ALA A 117 -9.75 -5.88 -5.01
N ASN A 118 -8.48 -6.14 -5.34
CA ASN A 118 -7.33 -5.54 -4.67
C ASN A 118 -6.19 -5.39 -5.67
N LEU A 119 -5.62 -4.19 -5.73
CA LEU A 119 -4.40 -3.92 -6.47
C LEU A 119 -3.19 -3.93 -5.53
N GLY A 120 -2.07 -4.46 -6.01
CA GLY A 120 -0.74 -4.11 -5.53
C GLY A 120 -0.13 -3.04 -6.43
N PHE A 121 0.74 -2.19 -5.89
CA PHE A 121 1.42 -1.15 -6.65
C PHE A 121 2.93 -1.27 -6.52
N LEU A 122 3.60 -1.43 -7.67
CA LEU A 122 5.05 -1.23 -7.80
C LEU A 122 5.29 0.19 -8.28
N ILE A 123 6.04 0.96 -7.50
CA ILE A 123 6.24 2.39 -7.68
C ILE A 123 7.74 2.63 -7.86
N SER A 124 8.12 3.30 -8.94
CA SER A 124 9.53 3.57 -9.26
C SER A 124 9.76 5.01 -9.70
N ASP A 125 10.93 5.54 -9.34
CA ASP A 125 11.49 6.79 -9.85
C ASP A 125 12.64 6.55 -10.86
N GLY A 126 12.80 5.31 -11.34
CA GLY A 126 13.88 4.89 -12.23
C GLY A 126 15.23 4.62 -11.55
N ALA A 127 15.42 5.03 -10.28
CA ALA A 127 16.61 4.73 -9.49
C ALA A 127 16.38 3.63 -8.45
N GLY A 128 15.14 3.48 -7.97
CA GLY A 128 14.72 2.34 -7.16
C GLY A 128 13.23 2.03 -7.29
N SER A 129 12.77 1.04 -6.54
CA SER A 129 11.36 0.62 -6.51
C SER A 129 10.82 0.28 -5.12
N VAL A 130 9.54 0.55 -4.92
CA VAL A 130 8.76 0.23 -3.71
C VAL A 130 7.54 -0.58 -4.12
N TYR A 131 7.30 -1.71 -3.46
CA TYR A 131 6.12 -2.53 -3.68
C TYR A 131 5.26 -2.60 -2.42
N THR A 132 3.96 -2.32 -2.58
CA THR A 132 2.93 -2.60 -1.58
C THR A 132 1.84 -3.46 -2.22
N PRO A 133 1.50 -4.63 -1.68
CA PRO A 133 0.58 -5.57 -2.33
C PRO A 133 -0.90 -5.31 -1.99
N GLY A 134 -1.19 -4.29 -1.19
CA GLY A 134 -2.48 -4.16 -0.50
C GLY A 134 -2.73 -5.39 0.36
N ASP A 135 -3.98 -5.85 0.37
CA ASP A 135 -4.40 -7.06 1.09
C ASP A 135 -4.33 -8.29 0.19
N SER A 136 -3.16 -8.53 -0.38
CA SER A 136 -2.89 -9.71 -1.20
C SER A 136 -1.44 -10.18 -1.05
N PHE A 137 -1.14 -11.36 -1.61
CA PHE A 137 0.23 -11.86 -1.76
C PHE A 137 0.61 -11.99 -3.24
N THR A 138 0.14 -11.05 -4.07
CA THR A 138 0.49 -11.04 -5.50
C THR A 138 1.95 -10.70 -5.68
N VAL A 139 2.72 -11.61 -6.27
CA VAL A 139 4.15 -11.42 -6.56
C VAL A 139 4.30 -10.64 -7.88
N PRO A 140 5.01 -9.49 -7.89
CA PRO A 140 5.28 -8.77 -9.12
C PRO A 140 6.31 -9.52 -9.98
N ASP A 141 6.28 -9.31 -11.30
CA ASP A 141 7.22 -9.92 -12.25
C ASP A 141 8.50 -9.08 -12.45
N GLU A 142 8.65 -7.98 -11.71
CA GLU A 142 9.76 -7.04 -11.74
C GLU A 142 10.60 -7.02 -10.46
N HIS A 143 11.77 -6.39 -10.54
CA HIS A 143 12.65 -6.22 -9.38
C HIS A 143 12.05 -5.27 -8.33
N VAL A 144 12.14 -5.67 -7.06
CA VAL A 144 11.65 -4.89 -5.92
C VAL A 144 12.81 -4.53 -5.00
N ASP A 145 13.16 -3.25 -4.88
CA ASP A 145 14.18 -2.83 -3.90
C ASP A 145 13.61 -2.87 -2.48
N THR A 146 12.41 -2.31 -2.29
CA THR A 146 11.75 -2.20 -0.99
C THR A 146 10.35 -2.81 -1.03
N LEU A 147 10.13 -3.86 -0.25
CA LEU A 147 8.81 -4.49 -0.07
C LEU A 147 8.15 -4.02 1.22
N PHE A 148 6.87 -3.66 1.18
CA PHE A 148 6.02 -3.54 2.36
C PHE A 148 5.17 -4.82 2.50
N VAL A 149 5.43 -5.62 3.54
CA VAL A 149 4.81 -6.93 3.75
C VAL A 149 3.71 -6.87 4.82
N PRO A 150 2.45 -7.26 4.49
CA PRO A 150 1.38 -7.36 5.47
C PRO A 150 1.71 -8.35 6.60
N LEU A 151 1.42 -8.00 7.85
CA LEU A 151 1.75 -8.85 9.01
C LEU A 151 0.56 -9.32 9.85
N SER A 152 -0.59 -8.64 9.77
CA SER A 152 -1.69 -8.97 10.68
C SER A 152 -3.04 -8.62 10.12
N ALA A 153 -3.77 -9.61 9.62
CA ALA A 153 -5.15 -9.44 9.19
C ALA A 153 -5.95 -10.72 9.43
N PRO A 154 -7.30 -10.68 9.44
CA PRO A 154 -8.12 -11.88 9.57
C PRO A 154 -7.87 -12.94 8.49
N TRP A 155 -7.41 -12.52 7.32
CA TRP A 155 -7.12 -13.35 6.15
C TRP A 155 -5.69 -13.90 6.11
N LEU A 156 -4.82 -13.47 7.04
CA LEU A 156 -3.38 -13.69 6.94
C LEU A 156 -2.91 -14.80 7.86
N LYS A 157 -2.15 -15.74 7.30
CA LYS A 157 -1.23 -16.60 8.07
C LYS A 157 0.20 -16.15 7.86
N LEU A 158 0.97 -15.98 8.94
CA LEU A 158 2.35 -15.48 8.87
C LEU A 158 3.26 -16.28 7.94
N SER A 159 3.05 -17.59 7.81
CA SER A 159 3.81 -18.42 6.87
C SER A 159 3.63 -17.98 5.42
N GLU A 160 2.45 -17.49 5.04
CA GLU A 160 2.20 -16.98 3.68
C GLU A 160 2.92 -15.66 3.44
N ALA A 161 2.96 -14.77 4.44
CA ALA A 161 3.77 -13.56 4.38
C ALA A 161 5.27 -13.86 4.21
N ILE A 162 5.78 -14.88 4.92
CA ILE A 162 7.18 -15.33 4.77
C ILE A 162 7.43 -15.87 3.36
N GLU A 163 6.57 -16.76 2.85
CA GLU A 163 6.72 -17.31 1.50
C GLU A 163 6.57 -16.22 0.43
N PHE A 164 5.71 -15.24 0.65
CA PHE A 164 5.57 -14.07 -0.21
C PHE A 164 6.87 -13.26 -0.28
N VAL A 165 7.49 -12.92 0.86
CA VAL A 165 8.79 -12.23 0.89
C VAL A 165 9.87 -13.04 0.15
N ARG A 166 9.90 -14.36 0.35
CA ARG A 166 10.85 -15.26 -0.34
C ARG A 166 10.59 -15.37 -1.84
N ALA A 167 9.35 -15.23 -2.27
CA ALA A 167 8.99 -15.25 -3.69
C ALA A 167 9.38 -13.93 -4.37
N VAL A 168 9.11 -12.78 -3.71
CA VAL A 168 9.47 -11.44 -4.21
C VAL A 168 10.99 -11.23 -4.24
N LYS A 169 11.72 -11.78 -3.25
CA LYS A 169 13.18 -11.61 -3.08
C LYS A 169 13.61 -10.13 -3.08
N PRO A 170 13.00 -9.26 -2.25
CA PRO A 170 13.29 -7.84 -2.31
C PRO A 170 14.68 -7.52 -1.72
N GLY A 171 15.24 -6.36 -2.07
CA GLY A 171 16.48 -5.87 -1.47
C GLY A 171 16.37 -5.62 0.04
N ARG A 172 15.19 -5.21 0.50
CA ARG A 172 14.77 -5.08 1.91
C ARG A 172 13.25 -5.15 2.05
N ALA A 173 12.76 -5.53 3.22
CA ALA A 173 11.35 -5.59 3.54
C ALA A 173 11.01 -4.79 4.80
N PHE A 174 9.83 -4.18 4.83
CA PHE A 174 9.27 -3.49 5.98
C PHE A 174 7.86 -3.97 6.30
N ALA A 175 7.50 -3.93 7.58
CA ALA A 175 6.15 -4.24 8.02
C ALA A 175 5.09 -3.30 7.41
N LEU A 176 3.96 -3.89 7.01
CA LEU A 176 2.71 -3.26 6.65
C LEU A 176 1.57 -3.95 7.41
N HIS A 177 0.41 -3.29 7.51
CA HIS A 177 -0.80 -3.88 8.10
C HIS A 177 -0.53 -4.41 9.54
N ASP A 178 0.20 -3.61 10.32
CA ASP A 178 0.77 -3.96 11.63
C ASP A 178 0.08 -3.26 12.80
N PHE A 179 -0.86 -2.34 12.55
CA PHE A 179 -1.54 -1.55 13.58
C PHE A 179 -2.35 -2.40 14.57
N LEU A 180 -2.91 -3.51 14.10
CA LEU A 180 -3.71 -4.42 14.92
C LEU A 180 -2.86 -5.26 15.89
N LEU A 181 -1.53 -5.25 15.73
CA LEU A 181 -0.65 -6.03 16.59
C LEU A 181 -0.39 -5.29 17.90
N THR A 182 -0.54 -6.02 18.99
CA THR A 182 0.14 -5.64 20.23
C THR A 182 1.65 -5.75 20.04
N GLU A 183 2.44 -5.03 20.85
CA GLU A 183 3.91 -5.12 20.81
C GLU A 183 4.41 -6.58 20.97
N THR A 184 3.75 -7.38 21.80
CA THR A 184 4.07 -8.80 21.98
C THR A 184 3.80 -9.62 20.72
N GLY A 185 2.64 -9.44 20.08
CA GLY A 185 2.33 -10.13 18.82
C GLY A 185 3.27 -9.72 17.68
N ALA A 186 3.63 -8.44 17.65
CA ALA A 186 4.57 -7.91 16.66
C ALA A 186 5.96 -8.54 16.82
N ARG A 187 6.51 -8.63 18.04
CA ARG A 187 7.82 -9.28 18.29
C ARG A 187 7.87 -10.73 17.78
N VAL A 188 6.78 -11.48 17.90
CA VAL A 188 6.71 -12.85 17.36
C VAL A 188 6.77 -12.84 15.85
N SER A 189 5.95 -12.00 15.20
CA SER A 189 5.88 -11.90 13.75
C SER A 189 7.21 -11.42 13.14
N ASP A 190 7.78 -10.37 13.74
CA ASP A 190 9.08 -9.79 13.38
C ASP A 190 10.19 -10.85 13.43
N GLY A 191 10.33 -11.56 14.54
CA GLY A 191 11.39 -12.57 14.71
C GLY A 191 11.28 -13.76 13.73
N HIS A 192 10.07 -14.08 13.27
CA HIS A 192 9.89 -15.08 12.22
C HIS A 192 10.27 -14.55 10.84
N LEU A 193 9.88 -13.30 10.50
CA LEU A 193 10.26 -12.68 9.23
C LEU A 193 11.77 -12.48 9.12
N GLU A 194 12.43 -12.00 10.18
CA GLU A 194 13.89 -11.84 10.22
C GLU A 194 14.63 -13.16 9.97
N ARG A 195 14.16 -14.25 10.58
CA ARG A 195 14.83 -15.56 10.50
C ARG A 195 14.54 -16.32 9.21
N LEU A 196 13.34 -16.16 8.65
CA LEU A 196 12.83 -17.03 7.57
C LEU A 196 12.58 -16.29 6.25
N GLY A 197 12.46 -14.96 6.27
CA GLY A 197 12.12 -14.17 5.08
C GLY A 197 13.21 -14.12 4.01
N GLY A 198 14.47 -14.42 4.37
CA GLY A 198 15.58 -14.48 3.40
C GLY A 198 15.99 -13.12 2.83
N THR A 199 15.57 -12.02 3.46
CA THR A 199 15.95 -10.64 3.13
C THR A 199 16.14 -9.83 4.42
N ARG A 200 16.73 -8.63 4.32
CA ARG A 200 16.77 -7.69 5.45
C ARG A 200 15.35 -7.22 5.74
N TYR A 201 14.91 -7.35 6.98
CA TYR A 201 13.58 -6.97 7.42
C TYR A 201 13.65 -6.00 8.61
N ALA A 202 12.71 -5.07 8.68
CA ALA A 202 12.49 -4.26 9.87
C ALA A 202 11.02 -3.81 9.99
N ARG A 203 10.53 -3.65 11.22
CA ARG A 203 9.31 -2.89 11.50
C ARG A 203 9.69 -1.51 11.99
N VAL A 204 9.02 -0.48 11.46
CA VAL A 204 9.30 0.92 11.79
C VAL A 204 8.07 1.60 12.37
N ALA A 205 8.30 2.59 13.24
CA ALA A 205 7.22 3.37 13.82
C ALA A 205 6.51 4.23 12.75
N PRO A 206 5.20 4.51 12.88
CA PRO A 206 4.54 5.51 12.05
C PRO A 206 5.30 6.85 12.03
N GLY A 207 5.40 7.47 10.85
CA GLY A 207 6.19 8.67 10.60
C GLY A 207 7.68 8.41 10.30
N THR A 208 8.16 7.16 10.42
CA THR A 208 9.54 6.83 10.06
C THR A 208 9.73 6.96 8.55
N THR A 209 10.79 7.68 8.18
CA THR A 209 11.19 7.90 6.79
C THR A 209 12.36 7.01 6.42
N LEU A 210 12.25 6.37 5.26
CA LEU A 210 13.20 5.45 4.67
C LEU A 210 13.83 6.13 3.45
N ASP A 211 15.16 6.19 3.43
CA ASP A 211 15.96 6.57 2.26
C ASP A 211 16.40 5.33 1.48
#